data_AF-A0AAU6DSM7-F1
#
_entry.id   AF-A0AAU6DSM7-F1
#
_cell.length_a   1.000
_cell.length_b   1.000
_cell.length_c   1.000
_cell.angle_alpha   90.00
_cell.angle_beta   90.00
_cell.angle_gamma   90.00
#
_symmetry.space_group_name_H-M   'P 1'
#
loop_
_entity.id
_entity.type
_entity.pdbx_description
1 polymer ?
#
loop_
_entity_poly.entity_id
_entity_poly.type
_entity_poly.pdbx_seq_one_letter_code
_entity_poly.pdbx_strand_id
1 'polypeptide(L)'
;MTAWRTGFRGSLAMYEYYRRYRWRSQPVHPLSTITGDVRFESHLGVNGIGMYCEPGDWITYEHVQSLFAALAWDNGLDAASYTDGYLQARFGPRAAATMREHYELTRTDPDTVGAAELLDRYGRAGAPTSPAPTSGSDSSRPAPPS
;
A
#
# COMPACT_ATOMS: atom_id res chain seq x y z
N MET A 1 28.77 -16.01 -3.39
CA MET A 1 28.37 -15.97 -1.96
C MET A 1 29.56 -15.51 -1.14
N THR A 2 29.37 -14.50 -0.29
CA THR A 2 30.41 -13.83 0.51
C THR A 2 30.78 -14.63 1.76
N ALA A 3 32.08 -14.76 2.04
CA ALA A 3 32.64 -15.62 3.10
C ALA A 3 32.13 -15.32 4.53
N TRP A 4 31.56 -14.15 4.77
CA TRP A 4 30.95 -13.82 6.06
C TRP A 4 29.69 -14.67 6.32
N ARG A 5 28.89 -14.98 5.28
CA ARG A 5 27.64 -15.72 5.44
C ARG A 5 27.87 -17.18 5.84
N THR A 6 28.97 -17.77 5.38
CA THR A 6 29.35 -19.13 5.75
C THR A 6 29.80 -19.25 7.22
N GLY A 7 30.29 -18.16 7.82
CA GLY A 7 30.66 -18.12 9.24
C GLY A 7 29.52 -17.76 10.19
N PHE A 8 28.56 -16.94 9.74
CA PHE A 8 27.44 -16.47 10.55
C PHE A 8 26.25 -17.43 10.53
N ARG A 9 25.96 -18.06 11.68
CA ARG A 9 24.86 -19.02 11.86
C ARG A 9 23.55 -18.42 12.41
N GLY A 10 23.54 -17.13 12.72
CA GLY A 10 22.36 -16.46 13.26
C GLY A 10 21.32 -16.13 12.18
N SER A 11 20.18 -15.60 12.65
CA SER A 11 19.18 -14.96 11.78
C SER A 11 19.70 -13.63 11.25
N LEU A 12 19.33 -13.33 10.01
CA LEU A 12 19.59 -12.04 9.39
C LEU A 12 18.25 -11.32 9.26
N ALA A 13 18.20 -10.10 9.78
CA ALA A 13 17.02 -9.27 9.68
C ALA A 13 17.33 -7.98 8.92
N MET A 14 16.40 -7.54 8.09
CA MET A 14 16.41 -6.22 7.49
C MET A 14 15.49 -5.28 8.26
N TYR A 15 15.86 -4.01 8.36
CA TYR A 15 15.01 -2.96 8.89
C TYR A 15 14.88 -1.82 7.89
N GLU A 16 13.68 -1.66 7.33
CA GLU A 16 13.44 -0.78 6.20
C GLU A 16 12.69 0.50 6.55
N TYR A 17 13.01 1.53 5.77
CA TYR A 17 12.34 2.83 5.81
C TYR A 17 11.56 3.03 4.51
N TYR A 18 10.46 2.29 4.33
CA TYR A 18 9.49 2.54 3.25
C TYR A 18 8.64 3.80 3.49
N ARG A 19 9.24 4.79 4.17
CA ARG A 19 8.71 6.11 4.39
C ARG A 19 9.68 7.10 3.73
N ARG A 20 9.25 7.75 2.66
CA ARG A 20 9.92 8.97 2.20
C ARG A 20 9.14 10.17 2.73
N TYR A 21 9.67 10.82 3.77
CA TYR A 21 9.24 12.16 4.16
C TYR A 21 9.61 13.13 3.04
N ARG A 22 8.72 13.31 2.07
CA ARG A 22 8.69 14.56 1.32
C ARG A 22 7.44 15.30 1.75
N TRP A 23 7.63 16.59 2.04
CA TRP A 23 6.58 17.59 2.28
C TRP A 23 5.74 17.83 1.02
N ARG A 24 5.16 16.77 0.47
CA ARG A 24 4.22 16.76 -0.64
C ARG A 24 3.01 16.00 -0.11
N SER A 25 1.86 16.68 -0.11
CA SER A 25 0.69 16.42 0.73
C SER A 25 -0.04 15.08 0.53
N GLN A 26 0.58 14.09 -0.11
CA GLN A 26 -0.02 12.79 -0.41
C GLN A 26 0.97 11.66 -0.13
N PRO A 27 0.54 10.57 0.55
CA PRO A 27 1.37 9.40 0.78
C PRO A 27 1.68 8.68 -0.53
N VAL A 28 2.91 8.20 -0.66
CA VAL A 28 3.36 7.36 -1.79
C VAL A 28 3.25 5.90 -1.39
N HIS A 29 2.78 5.06 -2.31
CA HIS A 29 2.58 3.62 -2.08
C HIS A 29 3.53 2.79 -2.96
N PRO A 30 4.83 2.64 -2.60
CA PRO A 30 5.84 1.98 -3.43
C PRO A 30 5.78 0.44 -3.35
N LEU A 31 4.59 -0.14 -3.47
CA LEU A 31 4.32 -1.56 -3.18
C LEU A 31 5.16 -2.54 -4.03
N SER A 32 5.40 -2.19 -5.30
CA SER A 32 6.23 -2.98 -6.20
C SER A 32 7.70 -2.99 -5.78
N THR A 33 8.20 -1.86 -5.27
CA THR A 33 9.58 -1.76 -4.74
C THR A 33 9.73 -2.65 -3.52
N ILE A 34 8.80 -2.53 -2.56
CA ILE A 34 8.78 -3.36 -1.34
C ILE A 34 8.82 -4.85 -1.69
N THR A 35 8.00 -5.27 -2.66
CA THR A 35 7.95 -6.67 -3.10
C THR A 35 9.26 -7.13 -3.74
N GLY A 36 9.89 -6.26 -4.54
CA GLY A 36 11.20 -6.54 -5.15
C GLY A 36 12.30 -6.70 -4.11
N ASP A 37 12.35 -5.80 -3.14
CA ASP A 37 13.34 -5.80 -2.06
C ASP A 37 13.22 -7.05 -1.18
N VAL A 38 12.02 -7.37 -0.68
CA VAL A 38 11.79 -8.56 0.16
C VAL A 38 12.18 -9.84 -0.57
N ARG A 39 11.86 -9.95 -1.86
CA ARG A 39 12.28 -11.10 -2.68
C ARG A 39 13.80 -11.15 -2.81
N PHE A 40 14.44 -10.04 -3.14
CA PHE A 40 15.90 -9.97 -3.24
C PHE A 40 16.59 -10.36 -1.92
N GLU A 41 16.14 -9.81 -0.80
CA GLU A 41 16.67 -10.07 0.53
C GLU A 41 16.53 -11.53 0.95
N SER A 42 15.39 -12.16 0.63
CA SER A 42 15.18 -13.57 0.94
C SER A 42 16.23 -14.47 0.25
N HIS A 43 16.67 -14.13 -0.96
CA HIS A 43 17.73 -14.85 -1.66
C HIS A 43 19.11 -14.69 -0.99
N LEU A 44 19.31 -13.66 -0.16
CA LEU A 44 20.51 -13.48 0.66
C LEU A 44 20.45 -14.27 1.98
N GLY A 45 19.33 -14.95 2.24
CA GLY A 45 19.08 -15.67 3.48
C GLY A 45 18.71 -14.77 4.65
N VAL A 46 18.12 -13.60 4.36
CA VAL A 46 17.39 -12.77 5.33
C VAL A 46 16.09 -13.49 5.70
N ASN A 47 15.82 -13.61 6.99
CA ASN A 47 14.68 -14.35 7.54
C ASN A 47 13.95 -13.57 8.65
N GLY A 48 14.25 -12.27 8.78
CA GLY A 48 13.48 -11.32 9.57
C GLY A 48 13.35 -10.02 8.79
N ILE A 49 12.21 -9.37 8.88
CA ILE A 49 12.02 -8.04 8.32
C ILE A 49 11.29 -7.16 9.34
N GLY A 50 11.67 -5.89 9.39
CA GLY A 50 11.04 -4.87 10.22
C GLY A 50 10.93 -3.58 9.45
N MET A 51 9.96 -2.75 9.81
CA MET A 51 9.75 -1.45 9.18
C MET A 51 9.55 -0.39 10.26
N TYR A 52 10.05 0.81 10.00
CA TYR A 52 9.78 1.98 10.83
C TYR A 52 8.32 2.44 10.74
N CYS A 53 7.69 2.71 11.89
CA CYS A 53 6.32 3.19 12.02
C CYS A 53 6.21 4.21 13.17
N GLU A 54 5.44 5.28 12.97
CA GLU A 54 5.08 6.29 13.97
C GLU A 54 3.57 6.25 14.26
N PRO A 55 3.12 6.74 15.43
CA PRO A 55 1.70 6.76 15.78
C PRO A 55 0.78 7.44 14.74
N GLY A 56 1.28 8.42 14.00
CA GLY A 56 0.51 9.12 12.95
C GLY A 56 0.37 8.34 11.63
N ASP A 57 1.07 7.23 11.47
CA ASP A 57 1.14 6.53 10.18
C ASP A 57 0.00 5.56 9.94
N TRP A 58 -0.67 5.11 11.00
CA TRP A 58 -1.54 3.93 10.95
C TRP A 58 -2.61 4.01 9.87
N ILE A 59 -3.20 5.19 9.65
CA ILE A 59 -4.21 5.38 8.60
C ILE A 59 -3.55 5.64 7.25
N THR A 60 -2.53 6.49 7.22
CA THR A 60 -1.89 6.97 5.99
C THR A 60 -1.13 5.87 5.26
N TYR A 61 -0.48 4.97 6.00
CA TYR A 61 0.39 3.92 5.48
C TYR A 61 -0.11 2.52 5.84
N GLU A 62 -1.39 2.39 6.22
CA GLU A 62 -2.05 1.12 6.58
C GLU A 62 -1.74 0.03 5.55
N HIS A 63 -1.94 0.33 4.27
CA HIS A 63 -1.74 -0.64 3.20
C HIS A 63 -0.27 -1.06 3.04
N VAL A 64 0.66 -0.11 3.16
CA VAL A 64 2.10 -0.39 3.09
C VAL A 64 2.52 -1.32 4.23
N GLN A 65 2.07 -1.00 5.45
CA GLN A 65 2.33 -1.82 6.65
C GLN A 65 1.72 -3.22 6.53
N SER A 66 0.49 -3.30 6.03
CA SER A 66 -0.22 -4.56 5.81
C SER A 66 0.48 -5.44 4.77
N LEU A 67 0.86 -4.88 3.61
CA LEU A 67 1.59 -5.62 2.58
C LEU A 67 2.96 -6.07 3.09
N PHE A 68 3.70 -5.21 3.80
CA PHE A 68 5.00 -5.57 4.36
C PHE A 68 4.89 -6.74 5.35
N ALA A 69 3.91 -6.71 6.25
CA ALA A 69 3.63 -7.82 7.16
C ALA A 69 3.23 -9.11 6.42
N ALA A 70 2.45 -9.00 5.34
CA ALA A 70 2.08 -10.15 4.53
C ALA A 70 3.28 -10.76 3.79
N LEU A 71 4.17 -9.92 3.24
CA LEU A 71 5.40 -10.35 2.59
C LEU A 71 6.42 -10.97 3.56
N ALA A 72 6.38 -10.57 4.85
CA ALA A 72 7.15 -11.24 5.90
C ALA A 72 6.73 -12.71 6.09
N TRP A 73 5.45 -12.99 5.88
CA TRP A 73 4.88 -14.33 5.99
C TRP A 73 5.04 -15.13 4.70
N ASP A 74 4.79 -14.50 3.55
CA ASP A 74 4.89 -15.09 2.21
C ASP A 74 5.49 -14.09 1.21
N ASN A 75 6.77 -14.27 0.91
CA ASN A 75 7.50 -13.42 -0.04
C ASN A 75 7.15 -13.70 -1.53
N GLY A 76 6.37 -14.75 -1.79
CA GLY A 76 5.87 -15.12 -3.10
C GLY A 76 4.63 -14.32 -3.53
N LEU A 77 4.02 -13.56 -2.61
CA LEU A 77 2.80 -12.80 -2.87
C LEU A 77 2.91 -11.89 -4.09
N ASP A 78 1.82 -11.81 -4.85
CA ASP A 78 1.63 -10.81 -5.89
C ASP A 78 1.03 -9.54 -5.28
N ALA A 79 1.77 -8.44 -5.37
CA ALA A 79 1.38 -7.17 -4.74
C ALA A 79 0.10 -6.57 -5.35
N ALA A 80 -0.15 -6.79 -6.65
CA ALA A 80 -1.34 -6.28 -7.30
C ALA A 80 -2.59 -7.01 -6.78
N SER A 81 -2.57 -8.33 -6.78
CA SER A 81 -3.65 -9.17 -6.24
C SER A 81 -3.89 -8.91 -4.76
N TYR A 82 -2.81 -8.72 -3.97
CA TYR A 82 -2.92 -8.35 -2.57
C TYR A 82 -3.60 -6.99 -2.40
N THR A 83 -3.21 -5.99 -3.21
CA THR A 83 -3.84 -4.67 -3.20
C THR A 83 -5.33 -4.77 -3.47
N ASP A 84 -5.73 -5.54 -4.49
CA ASP A 84 -7.15 -5.71 -4.83
C ASP A 84 -7.92 -6.33 -3.66
N GLY A 85 -7.37 -7.38 -3.03
CA GLY A 85 -7.95 -7.99 -1.83
C GLY A 85 -8.05 -7.02 -0.65
N TYR A 86 -7.00 -6.24 -0.39
CA TYR A 86 -6.97 -5.21 0.65
C TYR A 86 -8.05 -4.16 0.41
N LEU A 87 -8.17 -3.64 -0.81
CA LEU A 87 -9.15 -2.61 -1.15
C LEU A 87 -10.59 -3.11 -1.00
N GLN A 88 -10.85 -4.36 -1.40
CA GLN A 88 -12.15 -5.00 -1.19
C GLN A 88 -12.46 -5.15 0.30
N ALA A 89 -11.50 -5.62 1.11
CA ALA A 89 -11.71 -5.80 2.54
C ALA A 89 -11.89 -4.47 3.29
N ARG A 90 -11.12 -3.44 2.93
CA ARG A 90 -11.09 -2.16 3.64
C ARG A 90 -12.24 -1.23 3.27
N PHE A 91 -12.58 -1.15 1.98
CA PHE A 91 -13.53 -0.16 1.45
C PHE A 91 -14.82 -0.78 0.91
N GLY A 92 -14.85 -2.11 0.73
CA GLY A 92 -15.99 -2.82 0.18
C GLY A 92 -16.13 -2.66 -1.34
N PRO A 93 -17.04 -3.43 -1.96
CA PRO A 93 -17.14 -3.55 -3.41
C PRO A 93 -17.57 -2.26 -4.11
N ARG A 94 -18.24 -1.35 -3.39
CA ARG A 94 -18.71 -0.07 -3.95
C ARG A 94 -17.60 0.97 -4.11
N ALA A 95 -16.54 0.87 -3.31
CA ALA A 95 -15.47 1.87 -3.27
C ALA A 95 -14.09 1.31 -3.70
N ALA A 96 -13.94 -0.01 -3.77
CA ALA A 96 -12.66 -0.65 -4.11
C ALA A 96 -12.09 -0.18 -5.45
N ALA A 97 -12.92 -0.04 -6.49
CA ALA A 97 -12.47 0.43 -7.81
C ALA A 97 -11.94 1.88 -7.76
N THR A 98 -12.68 2.77 -7.10
CA THR A 98 -12.27 4.16 -6.92
C THR A 98 -10.97 4.27 -6.12
N MET A 99 -10.82 3.47 -5.07
CA MET A 99 -9.58 3.44 -4.31
C MET A 99 -8.43 2.86 -5.12
N ARG A 100 -8.68 1.87 -6.00
CA ARG A 100 -7.66 1.34 -6.90
C ARG A 100 -7.08 2.42 -7.81
N GLU A 101 -7.93 3.27 -8.37
CA GLU A 101 -7.50 4.43 -9.18
C GLU A 101 -6.65 5.41 -8.37
N HIS A 102 -7.06 5.74 -7.14
CA HIS A 102 -6.28 6.58 -6.24
C HIS A 102 -4.89 6.00 -5.95
N TYR A 103 -4.81 4.69 -5.67
CA TYR A 103 -3.53 4.01 -5.42
C TYR A 103 -2.64 3.98 -6.67
N GLU A 104 -3.21 3.77 -7.86
CA GLU A 104 -2.45 3.83 -9.12
C GLU A 104 -1.88 5.23 -9.40
N LEU A 105 -2.60 6.30 -9.06
CA LEU A 105 -2.10 7.67 -9.21
C LEU A 105 -0.95 8.00 -8.25
N THR A 106 -0.88 7.31 -7.11
CA THR A 106 0.09 7.55 -6.02
C THR A 106 1.17 6.47 -5.89
N ARG A 107 1.19 5.48 -6.79
CA ARG A 107 2.13 4.34 -6.71
C ARG A 107 3.58 4.70 -7.04
N THR A 108 3.79 5.76 -7.81
CA THR A 108 5.10 6.07 -8.37
C THR A 108 5.94 6.85 -7.38
N ASP A 109 7.23 6.50 -7.30
CA ASP A 109 8.21 7.30 -6.57
C ASP A 109 8.26 8.73 -7.16
N PRO A 110 8.01 9.78 -6.37
CA PRO A 110 7.98 11.16 -6.84
C PRO A 110 9.31 11.65 -7.44
N ASP A 111 10.40 10.91 -7.23
CA ASP A 111 11.73 11.21 -7.80
C ASP A 111 11.97 10.57 -9.15
N THR A 112 11.05 9.70 -9.59
CA THR A 112 11.12 9.03 -10.90
C THR A 112 10.27 9.72 -11.96
N VAL A 113 9.53 10.77 -11.59
CA VAL A 113 8.63 11.53 -12.47
C VAL A 113 8.85 13.04 -12.34
N GLY A 114 8.61 13.77 -13.42
CA GLY A 114 8.73 15.23 -13.43
C GLY A 114 7.70 15.91 -12.51
N ALA A 115 8.04 17.09 -11.97
CA ALA A 115 7.18 17.80 -11.01
C ALA A 115 5.79 18.13 -11.56
N ALA A 116 5.69 18.47 -12.85
CA ALA A 116 4.40 18.77 -13.50
C ALA A 116 3.49 17.53 -13.57
N GLU A 117 4.06 16.37 -13.94
CA GLU A 117 3.34 15.11 -13.98
C GLU A 117 2.88 14.68 -12.58
N LEU A 118 3.73 14.87 -11.57
CA LEU A 118 3.38 14.58 -10.18
C LEU A 118 2.19 15.42 -9.71
N LEU A 119 2.21 16.72 -9.99
CA LEU A 119 1.13 17.64 -9.61
C LEU A 119 -0.19 17.28 -10.30
N ASP A 120 -0.16 16.92 -11.58
CA ASP A 120 -1.34 16.44 -12.30
C ASP A 120 -1.93 15.18 -11.66
N ARG A 121 -1.09 14.17 -11.39
CA ARG A 121 -1.52 12.91 -10.77
C ARG A 121 -2.13 13.15 -9.39
N TYR A 122 -1.51 13.98 -8.56
CA TYR A 122 -2.03 14.30 -7.24
C TYR A 122 -3.30 15.15 -7.29
N GLY A 123 -3.40 16.06 -8.26
CA GLY A 123 -4.63 16.81 -8.53
C GLY A 123 -5.80 15.88 -8.86
N ARG A 124 -5.56 14.87 -9.71
CA ARG A 124 -6.56 13.83 -10.03
C ARG A 124 -6.89 12.95 -8.83
N ALA A 125 -5.90 12.57 -8.02
CA ALA A 125 -6.10 11.75 -6.84
C ALA A 125 -6.90 12.45 -5.73
N GLY A 126 -6.80 13.79 -5.65
CA GLY A 126 -7.54 14.63 -4.70
C GLY A 126 -8.85 15.22 -5.23
N ALA A 127 -9.19 15.01 -6.50
CA ALA A 127 -10.44 15.48 -7.06
C ALA A 127 -11.61 14.70 -6.42
N PRO A 128 -12.72 15.38 -6.05
CA PRO A 128 -13.89 14.70 -5.53
C PRO A 128 -14.39 13.68 -6.55
N THR A 129 -14.37 12.42 -6.18
CA THR A 129 -14.94 11.34 -6.99
C THR A 129 -16.45 11.54 -7.02
N SER A 130 -17.00 11.69 -8.23
CA SER A 130 -18.45 11.81 -8.40
C SER A 130 -19.11 10.59 -7.76
N PRO A 131 -20.15 10.77 -6.92
CA PRO A 131 -20.83 9.63 -6.33
C PRO A 131 -21.33 8.72 -7.46
N ALA A 132 -21.12 7.41 -7.30
CA ALA A 132 -21.78 6.43 -8.14
C ALA A 132 -23.29 6.74 -8.17
N PRO A 133 -23.97 6.67 -9.33
CA PRO A 133 -25.39 6.92 -9.39
C PRO A 133 -26.08 6.00 -8.39
N THR A 134 -26.73 6.59 -7.38
CA THR A 134 -27.56 5.86 -6.44
C THR A 134 -28.69 5.22 -7.23
N SER A 135 -28.55 3.94 -7.54
CA SER A 135 -29.65 3.15 -8.08
C SER A 135 -30.72 3.03 -6.99
N GLY A 136 -31.84 3.72 -7.22
CA GLY A 136 -33.14 3.42 -6.62
C GLY A 136 -33.32 3.87 -5.17
N SER A 137 -34.11 4.92 -4.99
CA SER A 137 -34.87 5.13 -3.77
C SER A 137 -35.76 3.91 -3.50
N ASP A 138 -35.36 3.05 -2.55
CA ASP A 138 -36.27 2.05 -2.01
C ASP A 138 -37.24 2.74 -1.05
N SER A 139 -38.39 3.13 -1.59
CA SER A 139 -39.50 3.75 -0.88
C SER A 139 -40.41 2.70 -0.23
N SER A 140 -39.81 1.68 0.39
CA SER A 140 -40.54 0.55 0.98
C SER A 140 -40.04 0.20 2.38
N ARG A 141 -39.96 1.19 3.29
CA ARG A 141 -39.76 0.89 4.72
C ARG A 141 -40.97 1.38 5.52
N PRO A 142 -41.79 0.48 6.10
CA PRO A 142 -42.92 0.89 6.92
C PRO A 142 -42.44 1.50 8.24
N ALA A 143 -43.17 2.51 8.71
CA ALA A 143 -42.87 3.22 9.95
C ALA A 143 -43.01 2.29 11.18
N PRO A 144 -42.19 2.49 12.24
CA PRO A 144 -42.31 1.70 13.47
C PRO A 144 -43.60 2.06 14.22
N PRO A 145 -44.24 1.08 14.90
CA PRO A 145 -45.47 1.30 15.65
C PRO A 145 -45.25 2.20 16.87
N SER A 146 -46.27 3.00 17.17
CA SER A 146 -46.36 3.95 18.29
C SER A 146 -46.41 3.28 19.66
#